data_AF-A0A2E4Y0S9-F1
#
_entry.id   AF-A0A2E4Y0S9-F1
#
_cell.length_a   1.000
_cell.length_b   1.000
_cell.length_c   1.000
_cell.angle_alpha   90.00
_cell.angle_beta   90.00
_cell.angle_gamma   90.00
#
_symmetry.space_group_name_H-M   'P 1'
#
loop_
_entity.id
_entity.type
_entity.pdbx_description
1 polymer ?
#
loop_
_entity_poly.entity_id
_entity_poly.type
_entity_poly.pdbx_seq_one_letter_code
_entity_poly.pdbx_strand_id
1 'polypeptide(L)'
;MIRARRRELGLSQTVLGDEIGVSFKQIQKYESGTNRIGAGRLYEISLALDTDVERFFDGAPGSASTHQPPDEIAAIAMDRECENLVAAYYEIPDPQLRQTFLSLLRTISEDE
;
A
#
# COMPACT_ATOMS: atom_id res chain seq x y z
N MET A 1 -9.75 10.43 -3.87
CA MET A 1 -9.13 9.13 -4.21
C MET A 1 -8.87 8.99 -5.71
N ILE A 2 -9.83 8.46 -6.51
CA ILE A 2 -9.66 8.16 -7.96
C ILE A 2 -9.14 9.37 -8.75
N ARG A 3 -9.82 10.51 -8.65
CA ARG A 3 -9.42 11.75 -9.34
C ARG A 3 -8.01 12.22 -8.95
N ALA A 4 -7.66 12.12 -7.67
CA ALA A 4 -6.37 12.58 -7.17
C ALA A 4 -5.25 11.69 -7.73
N ARG A 5 -5.37 10.36 -7.57
CA ARG A 5 -4.41 9.40 -8.09
C ARG A 5 -4.27 9.45 -9.61
N ARG A 6 -5.38 9.54 -10.34
CA ARG A 6 -5.34 9.71 -11.80
C ARG A 6 -4.53 10.94 -12.22
N ARG A 7 -4.68 12.06 -11.50
CA ARG A 7 -3.91 13.28 -11.77
C ARG A 7 -2.43 13.15 -11.41
N GLU A 8 -2.11 12.46 -10.32
CA GLU A 8 -0.71 12.14 -9.96
C GLU A 8 -0.01 11.37 -11.09
N LEU A 9 -0.72 10.43 -11.72
CA LEU A 9 -0.22 9.66 -12.85
C LEU A 9 -0.29 10.40 -14.20
N GLY A 10 -0.76 11.65 -14.23
CA GLY A 10 -0.92 12.42 -15.46
C GLY A 10 -1.97 11.87 -16.44
N LEU A 11 -2.82 10.93 -16.02
CA LEU A 11 -3.80 10.27 -16.87
C LEU A 11 -5.01 11.17 -17.11
N SER A 12 -5.55 11.19 -18.32
CA SER A 12 -6.85 11.84 -18.59
C SER A 12 -8.02 10.92 -18.20
N GLN A 13 -9.22 11.48 -18.00
CA GLN A 13 -10.41 10.66 -17.73
C GLN A 13 -10.77 9.75 -18.92
N THR A 14 -10.43 10.14 -20.14
CA THR A 14 -10.64 9.31 -21.33
C THR A 14 -9.71 8.11 -21.30
N VAL A 15 -8.43 8.33 -21.01
CA VAL A 15 -7.42 7.25 -20.92
C VAL A 15 -7.81 6.22 -19.85
N LEU A 16 -8.17 6.67 -18.64
CA LEU A 16 -8.65 5.76 -17.59
C LEU A 16 -9.93 5.03 -18.01
N GLY A 17 -10.81 5.71 -18.76
CA GLY A 17 -12.02 5.11 -19.29
C GLY A 17 -11.73 3.99 -20.28
N ASP A 18 -10.85 4.25 -21.24
CA ASP A 18 -10.43 3.28 -22.26
C ASP A 18 -9.77 2.05 -21.62
N GLU A 19 -8.95 2.26 -20.59
CA GLU A 19 -8.24 1.20 -19.87
C GLU A 19 -9.15 0.23 -19.11
N ILE A 20 -10.27 0.72 -18.56
CA ILE A 20 -11.26 -0.12 -17.85
C ILE A 20 -12.55 -0.36 -18.67
N GLY A 21 -12.53 -0.02 -19.97
CA GLY A 21 -13.64 -0.26 -20.89
C GLY A 21 -14.92 0.54 -20.60
N VAL A 22 -14.81 1.81 -20.19
CA VAL A 22 -15.96 2.72 -20.00
C VAL A 22 -15.78 4.08 -20.63
N SER A 23 -16.91 4.73 -20.93
CA SER A 23 -16.89 6.11 -21.43
C SER A 23 -16.28 7.10 -20.43
N PHE A 24 -15.66 8.16 -20.97
CA PHE A 24 -15.26 9.36 -20.22
C PHE A 24 -16.35 9.87 -19.27
N LYS A 25 -17.61 9.90 -19.72
CA LYS A 25 -18.76 10.36 -18.91
C LYS A 25 -18.98 9.47 -17.69
N GLN A 26 -18.69 8.18 -17.80
CA GLN A 26 -18.80 7.24 -16.69
C GLN A 26 -17.68 7.46 -15.66
N ILE A 27 -16.45 7.67 -16.11
CA ILE A 27 -15.33 8.06 -15.22
C ILE A 27 -15.66 9.37 -14.49
N GLN A 28 -16.23 10.36 -15.19
CA GLN A 28 -16.67 11.60 -14.57
C GLN A 28 -17.68 11.34 -13.42
N LYS A 29 -18.66 10.46 -13.63
CA LYS A 29 -19.65 10.08 -12.61
C LYS A 29 -19.06 9.28 -11.44
N TYR A 30 -18.04 8.47 -11.69
CA TYR A 30 -17.29 7.78 -10.65
C TYR A 30 -16.49 8.77 -9.81
N GLU A 31 -15.79 9.71 -10.45
CA GLU A 31 -15.01 10.73 -9.76
C GLU A 31 -15.86 11.74 -8.97
N SER A 32 -17.09 12.02 -9.42
CA SER A 32 -18.04 12.88 -8.72
C SER A 32 -18.83 12.15 -7.65
N GLY A 33 -18.72 10.82 -7.55
CA GLY A 33 -19.47 9.99 -6.61
C GLY A 33 -20.97 9.88 -6.93
N THR A 34 -21.41 10.36 -8.10
CA THR A 34 -22.83 10.31 -8.50
C THR A 34 -23.26 8.89 -8.85
N ASN A 35 -22.32 8.07 -9.36
CA ASN A 35 -22.54 6.65 -9.59
C ASN A 35 -21.81 5.82 -8.53
N ARG A 36 -22.51 4.86 -7.92
CA ARG A 36 -21.89 3.81 -7.11
C ARG A 36 -21.01 2.93 -8.00
N ILE A 37 -19.89 2.49 -7.44
CA ILE A 37 -18.93 1.60 -8.10
C ILE A 37 -19.06 0.24 -7.42
N GLY A 38 -19.30 -0.81 -8.20
CA GLY A 38 -19.29 -2.18 -7.68
C GLY A 38 -17.86 -2.65 -7.41
N ALA A 39 -17.69 -3.64 -6.52
CA ALA A 39 -16.36 -4.11 -6.09
C ALA A 39 -15.44 -4.53 -7.25
N GLY A 40 -15.96 -5.29 -8.23
CA GLY A 40 -15.17 -5.69 -9.40
C GLY A 40 -14.67 -4.50 -10.23
N ARG A 41 -15.50 -3.47 -10.40
CA ARG A 41 -15.10 -2.24 -11.10
C ARG A 41 -14.10 -1.43 -10.28
N LEU A 42 -14.24 -1.42 -8.96
CA LEU A 42 -13.28 -0.73 -8.08
C LEU A 42 -11.90 -1.39 -8.15
N TYR A 43 -11.86 -2.73 -8.27
CA TYR A 43 -10.63 -3.48 -8.50
C TYR A 43 -9.99 -3.18 -9.87
N GLU A 44 -10.77 -3.16 -10.95
CA GLU A 44 -10.26 -2.74 -12.28
C GLU A 44 -9.66 -1.32 -12.24
N ILE A 45 -10.30 -0.40 -11.50
CA ILE A 45 -9.81 0.96 -11.29
C ILE A 45 -8.51 0.97 -10.46
N SER A 46 -8.36 0.08 -9.48
CA SER A 46 -7.13 0.01 -8.66
C SER A 46 -5.94 -0.42 -9.51
N LEU A 47 -6.13 -1.42 -10.38
CA LEU A 47 -5.12 -1.88 -11.34
C LEU A 47 -4.71 -0.77 -12.31
N ALA A 48 -5.69 -0.09 -12.93
CA ALA A 48 -5.43 1.00 -13.88
C ALA A 48 -4.76 2.24 -13.23
N LEU A 49 -4.87 2.39 -11.91
CA LEU A 49 -4.28 3.49 -11.16
C LEU A 49 -3.03 3.11 -10.35
N ASP A 50 -2.52 1.89 -10.58
CA ASP A 50 -1.34 1.33 -9.93
C ASP A 50 -1.36 1.63 -8.42
N THR A 51 -2.42 1.15 -7.76
CA THR A 51 -2.66 1.36 -6.33
C THR A 51 -3.47 0.20 -5.75
N ASP A 52 -3.28 -0.04 -4.46
CA ASP A 52 -4.07 -1.02 -3.72
C ASP A 52 -5.52 -0.58 -3.59
N VAL A 53 -6.44 -1.56 -3.62
CA VAL A 53 -7.89 -1.30 -3.57
C VAL A 53 -8.31 -0.72 -2.22
N GLU A 54 -7.58 -1.07 -1.14
CA GLU A 54 -7.77 -0.54 0.21
C GLU A 54 -7.65 0.98 0.25
N ARG A 55 -6.81 1.58 -0.61
CA ARG A 55 -6.62 3.03 -0.65
C ARG A 55 -7.91 3.78 -0.94
N PHE A 56 -8.88 3.19 -1.64
CA PHE A 56 -10.18 3.82 -1.89
C PHE A 56 -11.09 3.87 -0.66
N PHE A 57 -10.75 3.14 0.40
CA PHE A 57 -11.46 3.07 1.67
C PHE A 57 -10.77 3.82 2.80
N ASP A 58 -9.63 4.46 2.54
CA ASP A 58 -8.93 5.26 3.55
C ASP A 58 -9.84 6.37 4.10
N GLY A 59 -10.00 6.42 5.42
CA GLY A 59 -10.95 7.29 6.12
C GLY A 59 -12.42 6.84 6.14
N ALA A 60 -12.76 5.66 5.59
CA ALA A 60 -14.11 5.10 5.72
C ALA A 60 -14.35 4.53 7.14
N PRO A 61 -15.55 4.71 7.73
CA PRO A 61 -15.86 4.16 9.05
C PRO A 61 -15.77 2.63 9.03
N GLY A 62 -14.90 2.07 9.88
CA GLY A 62 -14.62 0.63 9.92
C GLY A 62 -13.48 0.16 9.01
N SER A 63 -12.90 1.05 8.19
CA SER A 63 -11.62 0.79 7.54
C SER A 63 -10.50 0.97 8.57
N ALA A 64 -10.16 -0.10 9.30
CA ALA A 64 -8.87 -0.13 9.97
C ALA A 64 -7.81 -0.03 8.86
N SER A 65 -7.01 1.03 8.85
CA SER A 65 -5.96 1.22 7.86
C SER A 65 -4.89 0.15 8.03
N THR A 66 -5.09 -1.03 7.44
CA THR A 66 -4.18 -2.19 7.54
C THR A 66 -2.88 -2.00 6.71
N HIS A 67 -2.67 -0.81 6.14
CA HIS A 67 -1.45 -0.45 5.39
C HIS A 67 -0.69 0.73 5.98
N GLN A 68 -1.08 1.22 7.15
CA GLN A 68 -0.11 1.91 7.99
C GLN A 68 0.63 0.80 8.75
N PRO A 69 1.94 0.58 8.56
CA PRO A 69 2.69 -0.13 9.59
C PRO A 69 2.33 0.54 10.92
N PRO A 70 2.06 -0.22 12.00
CA PRO A 70 1.82 0.37 13.32
C PRO A 70 2.78 1.54 13.51
N ASP A 71 2.33 2.69 14.01
CA ASP A 71 3.19 3.89 14.09
C ASP A 71 4.56 3.59 14.74
N GLU A 72 4.61 2.57 15.60
CA GLU A 72 5.83 1.95 16.12
C GLU A 72 6.73 1.32 15.04
N ILE A 73 6.22 0.46 14.15
CA ILE A 73 6.98 -0.11 13.02
C ILE A 73 7.38 0.97 12.00
N ALA A 74 6.54 1.99 11.78
CA ALA A 74 6.88 3.13 10.92
C ALA A 74 8.01 3.97 11.52
N ALA A 75 7.99 4.22 12.83
CA ALA A 75 9.04 4.90 13.55
C ALA A 75 10.34 4.09 13.59
N ILE A 76 10.25 2.77 13.79
CA ILE A 76 11.38 1.83 13.72
C ILE A 76 11.98 1.80 12.30
N ALA A 77 11.16 1.80 11.24
CA ALA A 77 11.63 1.83 9.85
C ALA A 77 12.25 3.18 9.45
N MET A 78 11.97 4.26 10.19
CA MET A 78 12.62 5.58 10.03
C MET A 78 13.91 5.72 10.85
N ASP A 79 14.25 4.72 11.66
CA ASP A 79 15.48 4.71 12.43
C ASP A 79 16.64 4.17 11.59
N ARG A 80 17.69 4.98 11.45
CA ARG A 80 18.94 4.59 10.77
C ARG A 80 19.54 3.33 11.37
N GLU A 81 19.32 3.09 12.66
CA GLU A 81 19.76 1.87 13.33
C GLU A 81 19.08 0.63 12.75
N CYS A 82 17.76 0.70 12.50
CA CYS A 82 17.02 -0.41 11.90
C CYS A 82 17.35 -0.62 10.43
N GLU A 83 17.55 0.45 9.65
CA GLU A 83 18.03 0.33 8.27
C GLU A 83 19.38 -0.42 8.20
N ASN A 84 20.32 -0.08 9.08
CA ASN A 84 21.61 -0.74 9.17
C ASN A 84 21.49 -2.21 9.61
N LEU A 85 20.61 -2.50 10.58
CA LEU A 85 20.36 -3.87 11.03
C LEU A 85 19.80 -4.74 9.90
N VAL A 86 18.83 -4.23 9.15
CA VAL A 86 18.23 -4.95 8.00
C VAL A 86 19.26 -5.16 6.90
N ALA A 87 20.06 -4.15 6.57
CA ALA A 87 21.13 -4.28 5.57
C ALA A 87 22.16 -5.36 5.98
N ALA A 88 22.69 -5.29 7.21
CA ALA A 88 23.64 -6.26 7.73
C ALA A 88 23.05 -7.68 7.79
N TYR A 89 21.77 -7.82 8.13
CA TYR A 89 21.08 -9.12 8.14
C TYR A 89 21.05 -9.78 6.76
N TYR A 90 20.86 -9.01 5.68
CA TYR A 90 20.85 -9.55 4.31
C TYR A 90 22.25 -9.80 3.73
N GLU A 91 23.30 -9.21 4.29
CA GLU A 91 24.69 -9.53 3.91
C GLU A 91 25.13 -10.92 4.37
N ILE A 92 24.43 -11.51 5.36
CA ILE A 92 24.73 -12.85 5.86
C ILE A 92 24.31 -13.91 4.81
N PRO A 93 25.26 -14.62 4.17
CA PRO A 93 24.94 -15.57 3.09
C PRO A 93 24.25 -16.83 3.62
N ASP A 94 24.64 -17.26 4.82
CA ASP A 94 24.18 -18.48 5.46
C ASP A 94 22.80 -18.29 6.12
N PRO A 95 21.75 -18.97 5.62
CA PRO A 95 20.42 -18.92 6.23
C PRO A 95 20.38 -19.40 7.69
N GLN A 96 21.26 -20.32 8.07
CA GLN A 96 21.31 -20.88 9.43
C GLN A 96 21.84 -19.84 10.42
N LEU A 97 22.89 -19.10 10.04
CA LEU A 97 23.43 -18.00 10.84
C LEU A 97 22.40 -16.88 11.05
N ARG A 98 21.60 -16.56 10.02
CA ARG A 98 20.48 -15.60 10.13
C ARG A 98 19.43 -16.04 11.14
N GLN A 99 19.05 -17.33 11.15
CA GLN A 99 18.13 -17.87 12.14
C GLN A 99 18.70 -17.83 13.56
N THR A 100 19.98 -18.17 13.74
CA THR A 100 20.64 -18.07 15.04
C THR A 100 20.67 -16.64 15.56
N PHE A 101 20.96 -15.67 14.70
CA PHE A 101 20.94 -14.26 15.04
C PHE A 101 19.54 -13.78 15.47
N LEU A 102 18.50 -14.15 14.72
CA LEU A 102 17.12 -13.86 15.13
C LEU A 102 16.73 -14.53 16.45
N SER A 103 17.20 -15.75 16.70
CA SER A 103 16.99 -16.43 17.98
C SER A 103 17.63 -15.66 19.13
N LEU A 104 18.85 -15.17 18.93
CA LEU A 104 19.59 -14.41 19.94
C LEU A 104 18.91 -13.07 20.24
N LEU A 105 18.45 -12.35 19.21
CA LEU A 105 17.67 -11.12 19.39
C LEU A 105 16.39 -11.36 20.19
N ARG A 106 15.68 -12.47 19.92
CA ARG A 106 14.49 -12.85 20.69
C ARG A 106 14.80 -13.15 22.14
N THR A 107 15.86 -13.92 22.40
CA THR A 107 16.29 -14.22 23.78
C THR A 107 16.62 -12.96 24.56
N ILE A 108 17.34 -12.00 23.94
CA ILE A 108 17.66 -10.73 24.59
C ILE A 108 16.39 -9.90 24.85
N SER A 109 15.41 -9.92 23.94
CA SER A 109 14.15 -9.19 24.14
C SER A 109 13.20 -9.82 25.17
N GLU A 110 13.40 -11.10 25.51
CA GLU A 110 12.60 -11.81 26.52
C GLU A 110 13.16 -11.68 27.95
N ASP A 111 14.41 -11.19 28.09
CA ASP A 111 15.10 -10.98 29.38
C ASP A 111 14.91 -9.54 29.94
N GLU A 112 14.05 -8.71 29.33
CA GLU A 112 13.51 -7.45 29.91
C GLU A 112 12.00 -7.58 30.22
#